data_AF-A0A2D0AM32-F1
#
_entry.id   AF-A0A2D0AM32-F1
#
_cell.length_a   1.000
_cell.length_b   1.000
_cell.length_c   1.000
_cell.angle_alpha   90.00
_cell.angle_beta   90.00
_cell.angle_gamma   90.00
#
_symmetry.space_group_name_H-M   'P 1'
#
loop_
_entity.id
_entity.type
_entity.pdbx_description
1 polymer ?
#
loop_
_entity_poly.entity_id
_entity_poly.type
_entity_poly.pdbx_seq_one_letter_code
_entity_poly.pdbx_strand_id
1 'polypeptide(L)'
;MLGLAMTCGANADPNPEADVPLWAFGNGSCAGTLLTSRVVLSHAACFAELGVAGSGEPPTFKPRGDMKQIRTGTTHPGKVVQDSLDAAKVLRADPAPLASLLLDEPVRAPKAGDAGNRKEKRFVRIPTYRFEQRLLRDVPLSATTGADAPTLGTRLSFYRGSFNTYGATAYRHATYDYYWDVALDERGWGFVDRSSLSERPLVYRSVSRIRQQEPERFIGDVPRLTRSSGRATSPPTSEEKEGVRSLLSRYHLGGLLRAQFGTPVMPDRAVDDRVIAIVGMGKDRTPVHLRPHRGSITGTYGVRVMPPFQSGDNGAGLLAWHDKSGKDLLVGVVSGGAALHSRMSAHWPWVYRMLMKDGLSNDARLLAKQVLGARSEDCPSAKFGELCFRVAEAGQAPAFFRRVAETGASLPVDGLDGEDWEYLGTELPDRHAATRRVSAWDSADASQAPKPGATYVRFNGKSRVVEYFQRKTSVRAQPMDELPLDGQGNNDWLYLGTDLPSVHGRALVDTEPDDIALTPPGIAPALPASAATP
;
A
#
# COMPACT_ATOMS: atom_id res chain seq x y z
N MET A 1 58.90 -1.50 31.52
CA MET A 1 58.54 -1.44 30.09
C MET A 1 57.81 -2.72 29.72
N LEU A 2 56.48 -2.67 29.67
CA LEU A 2 55.60 -3.77 29.25
C LEU A 2 54.88 -3.28 28.00
N GLY A 3 55.19 -3.87 26.85
CA GLY A 3 54.57 -3.54 25.57
C GLY A 3 53.26 -4.29 25.41
N LEU A 4 52.14 -3.57 25.47
CA LEU A 4 50.82 -4.06 25.08
C LEU A 4 50.66 -3.87 23.57
N ALA A 5 50.76 -4.96 22.83
CA ALA A 5 50.36 -5.01 21.43
C ALA A 5 48.83 -5.10 21.35
N MET A 6 48.17 -4.01 20.99
CA MET A 6 46.78 -3.98 20.58
C MET A 6 46.67 -4.61 19.19
N THR A 7 46.26 -5.88 19.12
CA THR A 7 45.83 -6.49 17.86
C THR A 7 44.42 -5.97 17.54
N CYS A 8 44.29 -5.11 16.54
CA CYS A 8 43.02 -4.83 15.90
C CYS A 8 42.49 -6.14 15.30
N GLY A 9 41.50 -6.74 15.98
CA GLY A 9 40.75 -7.84 15.41
C GLY A 9 40.06 -7.36 14.14
N ALA A 10 40.42 -7.94 13.00
CA ALA A 10 39.63 -7.85 11.80
C ALA A 10 38.25 -8.44 12.14
N ASN A 11 37.28 -7.57 12.42
CA ASN A 11 35.88 -7.95 12.43
C ASN A 11 35.60 -8.52 11.05
N ALA A 12 35.41 -9.84 10.97
CA ALA A 12 34.98 -10.50 9.76
C ALA A 12 33.74 -9.76 9.28
N ASP A 13 33.83 -9.12 8.11
CA ASP A 13 32.68 -8.51 7.47
C ASP A 13 31.56 -9.57 7.45
N PRO A 14 30.42 -9.32 8.10
CA PRO A 14 29.32 -10.26 8.09
C PRO A 14 28.98 -10.49 6.64
N ASN A 15 29.12 -11.74 6.17
CA ASN A 15 28.88 -12.09 4.77
C ASN A 15 27.49 -11.55 4.37
N PRO A 16 27.41 -10.48 3.56
CA PRO A 16 26.14 -9.79 3.30
C PRO A 16 25.14 -10.68 2.57
N GLU A 17 25.61 -11.78 1.97
CA GLU A 17 24.77 -12.79 1.32
C GLU A 17 23.95 -13.63 2.33
N ALA A 18 24.39 -13.75 3.58
CA ALA A 18 23.70 -14.55 4.60
C ALA A 18 22.40 -13.91 5.09
N ASP A 19 22.22 -12.59 4.92
CA ASP A 19 21.06 -11.84 5.39
C ASP A 19 19.95 -11.68 4.33
N VAL A 20 20.15 -12.24 3.13
CA VAL A 20 19.16 -12.21 2.05
C VAL A 20 18.10 -13.29 2.30
N PRO A 21 16.81 -12.93 2.34
CA PRO A 21 15.77 -13.92 2.55
C PRO A 21 15.59 -14.80 1.31
N LEU A 22 15.26 -16.08 1.53
CA LEU A 22 14.99 -17.05 0.45
C LEU A 22 13.81 -16.66 -0.44
N TRP A 23 12.93 -15.78 0.04
CA TRP A 23 11.79 -15.32 -0.74
C TRP A 23 12.11 -14.14 -1.67
N ALA A 24 13.33 -13.59 -1.65
CA ALA A 24 13.70 -12.48 -2.53
C ALA A 24 14.24 -12.97 -3.88
N PHE A 25 13.66 -12.44 -4.96
CA PHE A 25 13.97 -12.76 -6.35
C PHE A 25 14.36 -11.50 -7.11
N GLY A 26 15.14 -11.65 -8.18
CA GLY A 26 15.47 -10.56 -9.10
C GLY A 26 16.44 -10.97 -10.19
N ASN A 27 16.49 -10.24 -11.30
CA ASN A 27 17.32 -10.53 -12.47
C ASN A 27 18.14 -9.31 -12.94
N GLY A 28 18.48 -8.39 -12.03
CA GLY A 28 19.32 -7.21 -12.30
C GLY A 28 18.53 -5.97 -12.70
N SER A 29 17.51 -6.12 -13.56
CA SER A 29 16.59 -5.05 -13.97
C SER A 29 15.29 -5.04 -13.19
N CYS A 30 14.97 -6.16 -12.53
CA CYS A 30 13.73 -6.35 -11.80
C CYS A 30 13.92 -7.15 -10.52
N ALA A 31 12.97 -6.97 -9.62
CA ALA A 31 12.86 -7.66 -8.36
C ALA A 31 11.51 -8.39 -8.26
N GLY A 32 11.43 -9.35 -7.35
CA GLY A 32 10.23 -10.14 -7.11
C GLY A 32 10.21 -10.73 -5.71
N THR A 33 9.02 -11.14 -5.28
CA THR A 33 8.78 -11.68 -3.94
C THR A 33 8.05 -13.00 -4.02
N LEU A 34 8.64 -14.05 -3.44
CA LEU A 34 8.05 -15.38 -3.36
C LEU A 34 6.95 -15.42 -2.28
N LEU A 35 5.71 -15.55 -2.73
CA LEU A 35 4.51 -15.64 -1.88
C LEU A 35 4.26 -17.05 -1.38
N THR A 36 4.43 -18.04 -2.26
CA THR A 36 4.25 -19.46 -1.97
C THR A 36 5.35 -20.26 -2.68
N SER A 37 5.31 -21.59 -2.63
CA SER A 37 6.35 -22.41 -3.26
C SER A 37 6.51 -22.19 -4.77
N ARG A 38 5.50 -21.68 -5.46
CA ARG A 38 5.48 -21.56 -6.93
C ARG A 38 5.15 -20.15 -7.44
N VAL A 39 4.95 -19.18 -6.56
CA VAL A 39 4.35 -17.90 -6.95
C VAL A 39 5.30 -16.77 -6.58
N VAL A 40 5.94 -16.20 -7.59
CA VAL A 40 6.73 -14.98 -7.44
C VAL A 40 5.92 -13.81 -7.95
N LEU A 41 5.68 -12.83 -7.08
CA LEU A 41 4.99 -11.60 -7.45
C LEU A 41 6.01 -10.52 -7.82
N SER A 42 5.72 -9.76 -8.87
CA SER A 42 6.54 -8.65 -9.33
C SER A 42 5.68 -7.58 -10.02
N HIS A 43 6.34 -6.51 -10.45
CA HIS A 43 5.77 -5.48 -11.29
C HIS A 43 5.61 -6.00 -12.73
N ALA A 44 4.49 -5.71 -13.40
CA ALA A 44 4.21 -6.23 -14.73
C ALA A 44 5.24 -5.78 -15.77
N ALA A 45 5.78 -4.56 -15.64
CA ALA A 45 6.89 -4.08 -16.49
C ALA A 45 8.13 -4.99 -16.47
N CYS A 46 8.29 -5.85 -15.47
CA CYS A 46 9.38 -6.83 -15.42
C CYS A 46 9.25 -7.97 -16.42
N PHE A 47 8.04 -8.18 -16.96
CA PHE A 47 7.75 -9.18 -17.97
C PHE A 47 7.26 -8.57 -19.29
N ALA A 48 7.32 -7.24 -19.39
CA ALA A 48 7.01 -6.52 -20.61
C ALA A 48 8.27 -6.31 -21.44
N GLU A 49 8.17 -6.48 -22.75
CA GLU A 49 9.12 -5.88 -23.67
C GLU A 49 8.72 -4.43 -23.84
N LEU A 50 9.58 -3.52 -23.38
CA LEU A 50 9.41 -2.11 -23.66
C LEU A 50 9.56 -1.95 -25.18
N GLY A 51 8.45 -1.67 -25.85
CA GLY A 51 8.48 -1.24 -27.24
C GLY A 51 9.45 -0.07 -27.39
N VAL A 52 10.00 0.11 -28.60
CA VAL A 52 10.95 1.20 -28.87
C VAL A 52 10.32 2.51 -28.41
N ALA A 53 10.98 3.22 -27.48
CA ALA A 53 10.44 4.44 -26.89
C ALA A 53 10.06 5.44 -28.00
N GLY A 54 8.78 5.81 -28.07
CA GLY A 54 8.23 6.71 -29.10
C GLY A 54 7.52 6.03 -30.27
N SER A 55 7.52 4.69 -30.35
CA SER A 55 6.77 3.95 -31.39
C SER A 55 5.24 4.05 -31.23
N GLY A 56 4.75 4.37 -30.03
CA GLY A 56 3.32 4.34 -29.72
C GLY A 56 2.74 2.93 -29.60
N GLU A 57 3.54 1.89 -29.81
CA GLU A 57 3.11 0.51 -29.63
C GLU A 57 2.94 0.19 -28.14
N PRO A 58 1.84 -0.48 -27.77
CA PRO A 58 1.65 -0.93 -26.39
C PRO A 58 2.74 -1.95 -26.03
N PRO A 59 3.19 -1.98 -24.76
CA PRO A 59 4.14 -2.98 -24.30
C PRO A 59 3.59 -4.39 -24.54
N THR A 60 4.41 -5.26 -25.13
CA THR A 60 4.07 -6.68 -25.33
C THR A 60 4.51 -7.49 -24.12
N PHE A 61 3.60 -8.29 -23.56
CA PHE A 61 3.90 -9.12 -22.40
C PHE A 61 4.44 -10.47 -22.83
N LYS A 62 5.53 -10.91 -22.20
CA LYS A 62 6.05 -12.26 -22.39
C LYS A 62 5.14 -13.26 -21.67
N PRO A 63 4.65 -14.31 -22.32
CA PRO A 63 3.82 -15.34 -21.66
C PRO A 63 4.64 -16.20 -20.69
N ARG A 64 5.96 -16.17 -20.79
CA ARG A 64 6.91 -16.89 -19.96
C ARG A 64 8.03 -15.94 -19.54
N GLY A 65 8.62 -16.22 -18.40
CA GLY A 65 9.75 -15.48 -17.88
C GLY A 65 10.58 -16.34 -16.96
N ASP A 66 11.64 -15.75 -16.45
CA ASP A 66 12.42 -16.33 -15.38
C ASP A 66 12.74 -15.27 -14.32
N MET A 67 13.01 -15.74 -13.12
CA MET A 67 13.57 -14.91 -12.06
C MET A 67 14.63 -15.69 -11.29
N LYS A 68 15.70 -15.00 -10.93
CA LYS A 68 16.79 -15.58 -10.15
C LYS A 68 16.53 -15.35 -8.66
N GLN A 69 16.56 -16.42 -7.87
CA GLN A 69 16.50 -16.31 -6.42
C GLN A 69 17.80 -15.67 -5.93
N ILE A 70 17.70 -14.52 -5.25
CA ILE A 70 18.87 -13.66 -5.02
C ILE A 70 19.93 -14.40 -4.20
N ARG A 71 19.51 -15.07 -3.14
CA ARG A 71 20.42 -15.75 -2.20
C ARG A 71 21.17 -16.92 -2.82
N THR A 72 20.48 -17.77 -3.59
CA THR A 72 21.08 -19.00 -4.14
C THR A 72 21.65 -18.79 -5.52
N GLY A 73 21.30 -17.68 -6.17
CA GLY A 73 21.58 -17.43 -7.57
C GLY A 73 20.90 -18.39 -8.54
N THR A 74 19.95 -19.22 -8.09
CA THR A 74 19.26 -20.19 -8.94
C THR A 74 18.19 -19.48 -9.77
N THR A 75 18.17 -19.73 -11.08
CA THR A 75 17.14 -19.20 -11.99
C THR A 75 15.93 -20.13 -12.03
N HIS A 76 14.74 -19.56 -11.88
CA HIS A 76 13.47 -20.28 -11.90
C HIS A 76 12.61 -19.80 -13.07
N PRO A 77 12.38 -20.64 -14.10
CA PRO A 77 11.46 -20.33 -15.18
C PRO A 77 10.00 -20.50 -14.74
N GLY A 78 9.10 -19.83 -15.44
CA GLY A 78 7.67 -19.96 -15.18
C GLY A 78 6.77 -19.30 -16.23
N LYS A 79 5.48 -19.51 -16.04
CA LYS A 79 4.40 -18.84 -16.78
C LYS A 79 4.13 -17.47 -16.15
N VAL A 80 4.06 -16.43 -16.97
CA VAL A 80 3.68 -15.09 -16.52
C VAL A 80 2.16 -14.97 -16.59
N VAL A 81 1.56 -14.56 -15.48
CA VAL A 81 0.13 -14.25 -15.38
C VAL A 81 -0.02 -12.84 -14.85
N GLN A 82 -0.72 -12.01 -15.62
CA GLN A 82 -0.99 -10.62 -15.27
C GLN A 82 -2.37 -10.47 -14.65
N ASP A 83 -2.55 -9.41 -13.86
CA ASP A 83 -3.87 -8.94 -13.51
C ASP A 83 -4.62 -8.51 -14.78
N SER A 84 -5.59 -9.33 -15.19
CA SER A 84 -6.30 -9.25 -16.48
C SER A 84 -7.36 -8.15 -16.51
N LEU A 85 -7.37 -7.25 -15.53
CA LEU A 85 -7.97 -5.96 -15.73
C LEU A 85 -7.37 -5.43 -17.06
N ASP A 86 -8.24 -5.07 -17.99
CA ASP A 86 -7.93 -4.58 -19.33
C ASP A 86 -6.61 -3.77 -19.31
N ALA A 87 -5.56 -4.15 -20.05
CA ALA A 87 -4.21 -3.62 -19.84
C ALA A 87 -4.16 -2.07 -19.87
N ALA A 88 -5.07 -1.46 -20.65
CA ALA A 88 -5.30 -0.02 -20.71
C ALA A 88 -5.99 0.59 -19.47
N LYS A 89 -6.81 -0.20 -18.76
CA LYS A 89 -7.44 0.16 -17.47
C LYS A 89 -6.49 -0.07 -16.29
N VAL A 90 -5.62 -1.08 -16.30
CA VAL A 90 -4.66 -1.32 -15.19
C VAL A 90 -3.62 -0.23 -15.12
N LEU A 91 -3.06 0.16 -16.26
CA LEU A 91 -2.08 1.25 -16.33
C LEU A 91 -2.63 2.59 -15.81
N ARG A 92 -3.96 2.76 -15.77
CA ARG A 92 -4.62 3.92 -15.16
C ARG A 92 -5.09 3.63 -13.74
N ALA A 93 -5.60 2.45 -13.44
CA ALA A 93 -6.19 2.15 -12.12
C ALA A 93 -5.16 1.82 -11.02
N ASP A 94 -3.93 1.45 -11.38
CA ASP A 94 -2.93 0.93 -10.43
C ASP A 94 -1.51 1.49 -10.73
N PRO A 95 -0.85 2.16 -9.77
CA PRO A 95 0.49 2.73 -9.98
C PRO A 95 1.56 1.68 -10.26
N ALA A 96 1.33 0.42 -9.91
CA ALA A 96 2.14 -0.70 -10.38
C ALA A 96 1.26 -1.87 -10.80
N PRO A 97 0.91 -2.00 -12.10
CA PRO A 97 0.32 -3.24 -12.59
C PRO A 97 1.13 -4.42 -12.06
N LEU A 98 0.48 -5.37 -11.39
CA LEU A 98 1.14 -6.56 -10.88
C LEU A 98 1.16 -7.67 -11.92
N ALA A 99 2.22 -8.48 -11.85
CA ALA A 99 2.31 -9.75 -12.55
C ALA A 99 2.87 -10.82 -11.62
N SER A 100 2.40 -12.03 -11.79
CA SER A 100 2.91 -13.20 -11.10
C SER A 100 3.65 -14.10 -12.07
N LEU A 101 4.81 -14.59 -11.66
CA LEU A 101 5.50 -15.69 -12.30
C LEU A 101 5.15 -16.98 -11.56
N LEU A 102 4.36 -17.84 -12.22
CA LEU A 102 4.03 -19.18 -11.76
C LEU A 102 5.16 -20.11 -12.18
N LEU A 103 6.01 -20.46 -11.22
CA LEU A 103 7.21 -21.27 -11.44
C LEU A 103 6.82 -22.68 -11.90
N ASP A 104 7.57 -23.18 -12.89
CA ASP A 104 7.37 -24.53 -13.41
C ASP A 104 7.60 -25.58 -12.29
N GLU A 105 8.59 -25.32 -11.43
CA GLU A 105 8.94 -26.13 -10.27
C GLU A 105 8.81 -25.35 -8.95
N PRO A 106 8.37 -26.02 -7.86
CA PRO A 106 8.33 -25.38 -6.56
C PRO A 106 9.75 -25.12 -6.03
N VAL A 107 9.97 -23.93 -5.47
CA VAL A 107 11.20 -23.59 -4.76
C VAL A 107 11.38 -24.54 -3.59
N ARG A 108 12.40 -25.38 -3.66
CA ARG A 108 12.71 -26.37 -2.61
C ARG A 108 13.35 -25.66 -1.42
N ALA A 109 13.13 -26.24 -0.25
CA ALA A 109 13.84 -25.83 0.94
C ALA A 109 15.34 -26.13 0.80
N PRO A 110 16.23 -25.30 1.37
CA PRO A 110 17.58 -25.74 1.64
C PRO A 110 17.53 -27.03 2.46
N LYS A 111 18.47 -27.95 2.23
CA LYS A 111 18.56 -29.16 3.05
C LYS A 111 18.84 -28.74 4.50
N ALA A 112 18.31 -29.48 5.47
CA ALA A 112 18.34 -29.13 6.89
C ALA A 112 19.75 -28.96 7.51
N GLY A 113 20.82 -29.26 6.76
CA GLY A 113 22.21 -29.00 7.16
C GLY A 113 22.79 -27.67 6.67
N ASP A 114 22.20 -27.02 5.66
CA ASP A 114 22.76 -25.82 5.03
C ASP A 114 22.30 -24.52 5.71
N ALA A 115 21.15 -24.58 6.39
CA ALA A 115 20.58 -23.45 7.13
C ALA A 115 20.93 -23.61 8.62
N GLY A 116 22.10 -23.12 9.03
CA GLY A 116 22.54 -23.21 10.42
C GLY A 116 21.46 -22.74 11.40
N ASN A 117 20.86 -23.68 12.15
CA ASN A 117 19.91 -23.57 13.28
C ASN A 117 18.77 -22.52 13.26
N ARG A 118 18.66 -21.62 12.28
CA ARG A 118 17.57 -20.66 12.17
C ARG A 118 16.46 -21.30 11.36
N LYS A 119 15.25 -21.33 11.94
CA LYS A 119 13.99 -21.64 11.24
C LYS A 119 13.72 -20.54 10.21
N GLU A 120 14.50 -20.51 9.15
CA GLU A 120 14.36 -19.55 8.08
C GLU A 120 13.03 -19.76 7.37
N LYS A 121 12.35 -18.64 7.11
CA LYS A 121 11.04 -18.66 6.47
C LYS A 121 11.27 -18.74 4.97
N ARG A 122 10.67 -19.75 4.35
CA ARG A 122 10.75 -19.98 2.90
C ARG A 122 9.99 -18.93 2.09
N PHE A 123 8.93 -18.37 2.68
CA PHE A 123 8.02 -17.45 2.02
C PHE A 123 7.92 -16.16 2.81
N VAL A 124 7.63 -15.06 2.11
CA VAL A 124 7.35 -13.79 2.76
C VAL A 124 6.10 -13.94 3.63
N ARG A 125 6.03 -13.21 4.73
CA ARG A 125 4.83 -13.21 5.58
C ARG A 125 3.85 -12.18 5.09
N ILE A 126 2.59 -12.58 5.00
CA ILE A 126 1.49 -11.71 4.62
C ILE A 126 0.70 -11.35 5.89
N PRO A 127 0.42 -10.06 6.15
CA PRO A 127 -0.45 -9.67 7.24
C PRO A 127 -1.90 -10.05 6.92
N THR A 128 -2.70 -10.34 7.95
CA THR A 128 -4.16 -10.39 7.76
C THR A 128 -4.67 -9.00 7.35
N TYR A 129 -5.79 -8.90 6.64
CA TYR A 129 -6.40 -7.62 6.28
C TYR A 129 -6.62 -6.70 7.49
N ARG A 130 -7.15 -7.23 8.59
CA ARG A 130 -7.37 -6.46 9.84
C ARG A 130 -6.05 -6.03 10.48
N PHE A 131 -4.99 -6.82 10.33
CA PHE A 131 -3.68 -6.47 10.87
C PHE A 131 -3.00 -5.42 9.99
N GLU A 132 -3.05 -5.56 8.68
CA GLU A 132 -2.52 -4.59 7.73
C GLU A 132 -3.19 -3.22 7.89
N GLN A 133 -4.51 -3.17 8.08
CA GLN A 133 -5.24 -1.91 8.32
C GLN A 133 -4.75 -1.18 9.59
N ARG A 134 -4.35 -1.93 10.62
CA ARG A 134 -3.76 -1.35 11.84
C ARG A 134 -2.30 -0.98 11.64
N LEU A 135 -1.59 -1.79 10.84
CA LEU A 135 -0.18 -1.61 10.55
C LEU A 135 0.05 -0.40 9.67
N LEU A 136 -0.81 -0.14 8.67
CA LEU A 136 -0.76 1.03 7.80
C LEU A 136 -1.83 2.03 8.21
N ARG A 137 -1.65 2.63 9.38
CA ARG A 137 -2.48 3.71 9.90
C ARG A 137 -1.56 4.83 10.38
N ASP A 138 -1.95 6.07 10.13
CA ASP A 138 -1.19 7.19 10.69
C ASP A 138 -1.25 7.18 12.22
N VAL A 139 -0.12 7.53 12.82
CA VAL A 139 -0.07 7.85 14.23
C VAL A 139 -0.80 9.19 14.44
N PRO A 140 -1.74 9.29 15.39
CA PRO A 140 -2.38 10.56 15.73
C PRO A 140 -1.33 11.64 16.01
N LEU A 141 -1.52 12.85 15.48
CA LEU A 141 -0.69 14.00 15.89
C LEU A 141 -1.09 14.34 17.32
N SER A 142 -0.18 14.12 18.27
CA SER A 142 -0.33 14.74 19.57
C SER A 142 0.11 16.20 19.44
N ALA A 143 -0.58 17.13 20.10
CA ALA A 143 -0.14 18.54 20.16
C ALA A 143 1.28 18.69 20.78
N THR A 144 1.74 17.67 21.52
CA THR A 144 3.05 17.64 22.17
C THR A 144 4.16 17.00 21.35
N THR A 145 3.84 16.25 20.29
CA THR A 145 4.86 15.76 19.35
C THR A 145 5.23 16.92 18.44
N GLY A 146 6.24 17.71 18.84
CA GLY A 146 6.75 18.86 18.09
C GLY A 146 7.27 18.50 16.68
N ALA A 147 7.98 19.43 16.04
CA ALA A 147 8.43 19.40 14.64
C ALA A 147 9.27 18.16 14.18
N ASP A 148 9.45 17.15 15.03
CA ASP A 148 10.02 15.83 14.74
C ASP A 148 8.96 14.77 14.34
N ALA A 149 7.74 15.22 14.02
CA ALA A 149 6.66 14.41 13.46
C ALA A 149 6.93 13.62 12.14
N PRO A 150 7.91 13.94 11.26
CA PRO A 150 7.97 13.29 9.96
C PRO A 150 8.49 11.84 9.96
N THR A 151 9.16 11.40 11.03
CA THR A 151 9.60 10.00 11.21
C THR A 151 8.55 9.13 11.90
N LEU A 152 7.45 9.72 12.37
CA LEU A 152 6.36 9.00 13.01
C LEU A 152 5.47 8.36 11.96
N GLY A 153 5.41 7.03 11.99
CA GLY A 153 4.57 6.23 11.12
C GLY A 153 5.15 4.82 10.98
N THR A 154 4.60 4.06 10.05
CA THR A 154 4.99 2.67 9.87
C THR A 154 6.25 2.58 9.05
N ARG A 155 7.30 2.00 9.63
CA ARG A 155 8.58 1.80 8.97
C ARG A 155 8.44 0.78 7.85
N LEU A 156 8.98 1.12 6.70
CA LEU A 156 8.99 0.29 5.52
C LEU A 156 10.43 -0.13 5.18
N SER A 157 10.55 -1.31 4.59
CA SER A 157 11.80 -1.85 4.06
C SER A 157 11.52 -2.65 2.79
N PHE A 158 12.54 -2.93 2.00
CA PHE A 158 12.45 -3.80 0.83
C PHE A 158 13.82 -4.45 0.60
N TYR A 159 13.85 -5.46 -0.27
CA TYR A 159 15.10 -6.07 -0.72
C TYR A 159 15.32 -5.76 -2.20
N ARG A 160 16.44 -5.11 -2.49
CA ARG A 160 16.85 -4.77 -3.85
C ARG A 160 17.33 -6.02 -4.59
N GLY A 161 16.78 -6.23 -5.80
CA GLY A 161 17.10 -7.36 -6.69
C GLY A 161 18.22 -7.09 -7.71
N SER A 162 18.94 -5.96 -7.57
CA SER A 162 19.92 -5.52 -8.56
C SER A 162 21.25 -6.26 -8.40
N PHE A 163 21.50 -7.21 -9.30
CA PHE A 163 22.84 -7.72 -9.59
C PHE A 163 23.52 -6.74 -10.54
N ASN A 164 24.15 -5.68 -10.01
CA ASN A 164 25.16 -5.00 -10.82
C ASN A 164 26.37 -5.92 -10.99
N THR A 165 27.11 -5.73 -12.08
CA THR A 165 28.31 -6.48 -12.53
C THR A 165 29.45 -6.61 -11.51
N TYR A 166 29.31 -6.02 -10.30
CA TYR A 166 30.33 -6.00 -9.24
C TYR A 166 30.02 -6.89 -8.03
N GLY A 167 29.03 -7.78 -8.12
CA GLY A 167 28.72 -8.77 -7.07
C GLY A 167 27.31 -8.64 -6.53
N ALA A 168 26.76 -9.77 -6.07
CA ALA A 168 25.41 -9.87 -5.52
C ALA A 168 25.36 -9.22 -4.13
N THR A 169 25.05 -7.93 -4.06
CA THR A 169 24.81 -7.28 -2.77
C THR A 169 23.34 -6.91 -2.65
N ALA A 170 22.59 -7.69 -1.88
CA ALA A 170 21.23 -7.36 -1.52
C ALA A 170 21.22 -6.75 -0.13
N TYR A 171 20.92 -5.45 -0.08
CA TYR A 171 20.79 -4.72 1.16
C TYR A 171 19.33 -4.73 1.62
N ARG A 172 19.13 -4.89 2.93
CA ARG A 172 17.83 -4.77 3.61
C ARG A 172 17.32 -3.33 3.70
N HIS A 173 18.09 -2.37 3.21
CA HIS A 173 17.82 -0.95 3.35
C HIS A 173 17.85 -0.25 2.01
N ALA A 174 16.99 0.78 1.88
CA ALA A 174 17.13 1.82 0.89
C ALA A 174 18.49 2.50 1.11
N THR A 175 19.54 2.00 0.50
CA THR A 175 20.71 2.85 0.27
C THR A 175 20.27 3.85 -0.79
N TYR A 176 20.05 5.08 -0.35
CA TYR A 176 19.96 6.21 -1.27
C TYR A 176 21.17 6.13 -2.18
N ASP A 177 20.95 5.80 -3.44
CA ASP A 177 22.04 5.73 -4.41
C ASP A 177 22.56 7.15 -4.58
N TYR A 178 23.83 7.33 -4.24
CA TYR A 178 24.51 8.61 -4.29
C TYR A 178 24.45 9.16 -5.72
N TYR A 179 23.96 10.39 -5.87
CA TYR A 179 24.64 11.31 -6.76
C TYR A 179 25.41 12.29 -5.89
N TRP A 180 26.66 12.52 -6.25
CA TRP A 180 27.59 13.44 -5.59
C TRP A 180 26.91 14.81 -5.40
N ASP A 181 26.43 15.08 -4.19
CA ASP A 181 26.29 16.47 -3.74
C ASP A 181 27.73 16.95 -3.56
N VAL A 182 28.29 17.54 -4.63
CA VAL A 182 29.47 18.39 -4.52
C VAL A 182 28.97 19.67 -3.82
N ALA A 183 28.77 19.58 -2.51
CA ALA A 183 28.88 20.76 -1.68
C ALA A 183 30.34 21.19 -1.80
N LEU A 184 30.58 22.11 -2.72
CA LEU A 184 31.85 22.82 -2.80
C LEU A 184 31.99 23.58 -1.49
N ASP A 185 32.73 23.02 -0.54
CA ASP A 185 33.44 23.88 0.40
C ASP A 185 34.45 24.71 -0.41
N GLU A 186 35.03 25.76 0.20
CA GLU A 186 36.04 26.61 -0.46
C GLU A 186 37.29 25.82 -0.92
N ARG A 187 37.38 24.51 -0.63
CA ARG A 187 38.48 23.61 -0.99
C ARG A 187 38.06 22.48 -1.95
N GLY A 188 36.81 22.47 -2.42
CA GLY A 188 36.33 21.66 -3.54
C GLY A 188 35.91 20.22 -3.28
N TRP A 189 35.89 19.71 -2.03
CA TRP A 189 35.50 18.30 -1.77
C TRP A 189 34.88 18.08 -0.38
N GLY A 190 33.58 18.31 -0.23
CA GLY A 190 32.82 17.87 0.95
C GLY A 190 32.16 16.50 0.74
N PHE A 191 32.50 15.50 1.56
CA PHE A 191 31.74 14.25 1.63
C PHE A 191 30.53 14.46 2.55
N VAL A 192 29.32 14.22 2.06
CA VAL A 192 28.15 14.04 2.94
C VAL A 192 28.36 12.71 3.68
N ASP A 193 28.35 12.74 5.02
CA ASP A 193 28.53 11.54 5.85
C ASP A 193 27.37 10.56 5.62
N ARG A 194 27.73 9.33 5.18
CA ARG A 194 26.82 8.20 4.94
C ARG A 194 25.95 7.87 6.15
N SER A 195 26.45 8.12 7.36
CA SER A 195 25.75 7.81 8.61
C SER A 195 24.41 8.56 8.69
N SER A 196 24.40 9.86 8.39
CA SER A 196 23.26 10.76 8.62
C SER A 196 22.01 10.53 7.75
N LEU A 197 22.17 9.94 6.56
CA LEU A 197 21.05 9.63 5.65
C LEU A 197 20.50 8.21 5.86
N SER A 198 21.35 7.28 6.32
CA SER A 198 20.93 5.93 6.70
C SER A 198 20.02 5.90 7.95
N GLU A 199 19.98 7.01 8.70
CA GLU A 199 19.19 7.16 9.92
C GLU A 199 17.71 7.49 9.70
N ARG A 200 17.29 7.80 8.45
CA ARG A 200 15.89 8.15 8.17
C ARG A 200 15.13 6.97 7.56
N PRO A 201 14.25 6.30 8.32
CA PRO A 201 13.50 5.16 7.80
C PRO A 201 12.52 5.62 6.71
N LEU A 202 12.21 4.74 5.76
CA LEU A 202 11.05 4.91 4.89
C LEU A 202 9.79 4.79 5.75
N VAL A 203 8.88 5.76 5.65
CA VAL A 203 7.68 5.80 6.48
C VAL A 203 6.44 5.84 5.59
N TYR A 204 5.48 4.96 5.86
CA TYR A 204 4.14 5.10 5.29
C TYR A 204 3.40 6.27 5.92
N ARG A 205 2.71 7.06 5.09
CA ARG A 205 1.67 8.01 5.52
C ARG A 205 0.46 7.92 4.60
N SER A 206 -0.73 8.12 5.16
CA SER A 206 -1.95 8.18 4.36
C SER A 206 -2.00 9.43 3.47
N VAL A 207 -2.78 9.38 2.41
CA VAL A 207 -2.95 10.55 1.52
C VAL A 207 -3.61 11.71 2.25
N SER A 208 -4.60 11.44 3.11
CA SER A 208 -5.25 12.48 3.90
C SER A 208 -4.28 13.16 4.87
N ARG A 209 -3.38 12.38 5.48
CA ARG A 209 -2.32 12.91 6.32
C ARG A 209 -1.34 13.79 5.55
N ILE A 210 -0.90 13.33 4.37
CA ILE A 210 -0.01 14.13 3.51
C ILE A 210 -0.71 15.42 3.10
N ARG A 211 -2.01 15.38 2.77
CA ARG A 211 -2.80 16.56 2.39
C ARG A 211 -2.90 17.57 3.52
N GLN A 212 -3.05 17.11 4.77
CA GLN A 212 -3.10 17.99 5.95
C GLN A 212 -1.74 18.62 6.28
N GLN A 213 -0.65 17.87 6.14
CA GLN A 213 0.69 18.32 6.54
C GLN A 213 1.45 19.06 5.43
N GLU A 214 1.20 18.68 4.17
CA GLU A 214 1.97 19.08 2.99
C GLU A 214 0.99 19.39 1.82
N PRO A 215 0.02 20.31 2.02
CA PRO A 215 -1.03 20.59 1.03
C PRO A 215 -0.48 21.05 -0.33
N GLU A 216 0.70 21.67 -0.35
CA GLU A 216 1.41 22.10 -1.57
C GLU A 216 1.73 20.95 -2.52
N ARG A 217 1.81 19.69 -2.06
CA ARG A 217 1.97 18.51 -2.94
C ARG A 217 0.75 18.22 -3.80
N PHE A 218 -0.38 18.86 -3.50
CA PHE A 218 -1.64 18.70 -4.21
C PHE A 218 -2.06 19.97 -4.96
N ILE A 219 -1.44 21.12 -4.66
CA ILE A 219 -1.76 22.42 -5.24
C ILE A 219 -0.82 22.70 -6.41
N GLY A 220 -1.36 22.60 -7.62
CA GLY A 220 -0.64 22.90 -8.85
C GLY A 220 -1.21 22.09 -10.01
N ASP A 221 -1.85 22.75 -10.96
CA ASP A 221 -1.82 22.17 -12.30
C ASP A 221 -0.36 22.27 -12.74
N VAL A 222 0.28 21.13 -13.04
CA VAL A 222 1.52 21.13 -13.80
C VAL A 222 1.19 22.00 -15.00
N PRO A 223 1.77 23.22 -15.15
CA PRO A 223 1.48 24.03 -16.31
C PRO A 223 1.81 23.13 -17.46
N ARG A 224 0.80 22.74 -18.25
CA ARG A 224 1.08 22.03 -19.49
C ARG A 224 2.05 22.97 -20.16
N LEU A 225 3.29 22.52 -20.37
CA LEU A 225 4.17 23.10 -21.35
C LEU A 225 3.51 22.80 -22.70
N THR A 226 2.31 23.34 -22.93
CA THR A 226 1.86 23.73 -24.22
C THR A 226 2.96 24.67 -24.66
N ARG A 227 3.92 24.11 -25.39
CA ARG A 227 4.55 24.78 -26.52
C ARG A 227 3.40 25.36 -27.32
N SER A 228 2.92 26.54 -26.92
CA SER A 228 2.30 27.43 -27.88
C SER A 228 3.37 27.56 -28.95
N SER A 229 3.00 27.23 -30.17
CA SER A 229 3.84 27.17 -31.36
C SER A 229 4.49 28.52 -31.74
N GLY A 230 4.48 29.51 -30.85
CA GLY A 230 5.26 30.71 -30.93
C GLY A 230 6.70 30.42 -30.49
N ARG A 231 7.63 30.59 -31.43
CA ARG A 231 9.07 30.61 -31.24
C ARG A 231 9.44 31.48 -30.03
N ALA A 232 9.53 30.89 -28.84
CA ALA A 232 10.02 31.58 -27.65
C ALA A 232 11.51 31.88 -27.89
N THR A 233 11.81 33.14 -28.22
CA THR A 233 13.16 33.63 -28.52
C THR A 233 14.02 33.80 -27.28
N SER A 234 13.44 33.65 -26.09
CA SER A 234 14.16 33.79 -24.83
C SER A 234 14.30 32.44 -24.16
N PRO A 235 15.52 32.01 -23.78
CA PRO A 235 15.69 30.84 -22.95
C PRO A 235 14.92 31.05 -21.63
N PRO A 236 14.29 30.00 -21.08
CA PRO A 236 13.56 30.13 -19.83
C PRO A 236 14.49 30.69 -18.75
N THR A 237 13.98 31.64 -17.98
CA THR A 237 14.71 32.27 -16.88
C THR A 237 15.14 31.20 -15.88
N SER A 238 16.16 31.49 -15.07
CA SER A 238 16.59 30.59 -13.99
C SER A 238 15.45 30.24 -13.02
N GLU A 239 14.53 31.18 -12.81
CA GLU A 239 13.36 31.03 -11.95
C GLU A 239 12.28 30.14 -12.60
N GLU A 240 12.06 30.27 -13.92
CA GLU A 240 11.20 29.35 -14.67
C GLU A 240 11.79 27.93 -14.75
N LYS A 241 13.11 27.79 -14.91
CA LYS A 241 13.79 26.48 -14.89
C LYS A 241 13.70 25.81 -13.52
N GLU A 242 13.81 26.58 -12.44
CA GLU A 242 13.70 26.07 -11.08
C GLU A 242 12.25 25.75 -10.71
N GLY A 243 11.29 26.59 -11.12
CA GLY A 243 9.85 26.31 -11.04
C GLY A 243 9.49 25.04 -11.82
N VAL A 244 9.99 24.88 -13.04
CA VAL A 244 9.79 23.68 -13.87
C VAL A 244 10.50 22.47 -13.28
N ARG A 245 11.70 22.58 -12.68
CA ARG A 245 12.35 21.45 -11.99
C ARG A 245 11.63 21.04 -10.70
N SER A 246 11.13 22.00 -9.95
CA SER A 246 10.28 21.78 -8.77
C SER A 246 8.96 21.11 -9.16
N LEU A 247 8.32 21.58 -10.23
CA LEU A 247 7.07 21.03 -10.79
C LEU A 247 7.24 19.68 -11.50
N LEU A 248 8.38 19.42 -12.13
CA LEU A 248 8.73 18.14 -12.79
C LEU A 248 9.33 17.12 -11.80
N SER A 249 9.58 17.53 -10.57
CA SER A 249 9.91 16.58 -9.53
C SER A 249 8.69 15.66 -9.38
N ARG A 250 8.92 14.35 -9.33
CA ARG A 250 7.87 13.32 -9.19
C ARG A 250 7.17 13.37 -7.81
N TYR A 251 7.16 14.54 -7.17
CA TYR A 251 6.65 14.84 -5.84
C TYR A 251 5.33 15.64 -5.87
N HIS A 252 4.84 16.06 -7.05
CA HIS A 252 3.48 16.59 -7.18
C HIS A 252 2.44 15.45 -7.09
N LEU A 253 2.20 14.98 -5.87
CA LEU A 253 1.35 13.84 -5.55
C LEU A 253 -0.06 14.02 -6.13
N GLY A 254 -0.65 15.22 -6.07
CA GLY A 254 -1.96 15.48 -6.66
C GLY A 254 -1.99 15.24 -8.18
N GLY A 255 -0.89 15.56 -8.87
CA GLY A 255 -0.74 15.34 -10.31
C GLY A 255 -0.58 13.86 -10.65
N LEU A 256 0.21 13.13 -9.86
CA LEU A 256 0.36 11.68 -9.99
C LEU A 256 -0.96 10.96 -9.73
N LEU A 257 -1.67 11.30 -8.66
CA LEU A 257 -2.97 10.72 -8.34
C LEU A 257 -3.99 11.00 -9.45
N ARG A 258 -4.00 12.21 -10.02
CA ARG A 258 -4.89 12.56 -11.14
C ARG A 258 -4.52 11.82 -12.42
N ALA A 259 -3.23 11.73 -12.74
CA ALA A 259 -2.73 11.01 -13.91
C ALA A 259 -3.02 9.51 -13.82
N GLN A 260 -2.91 8.95 -12.63
CA GLN A 260 -3.26 7.58 -12.32
C GLN A 260 -4.79 7.42 -12.45
N PHE A 261 -5.54 7.96 -11.50
CA PHE A 261 -6.94 7.60 -11.31
C PHE A 261 -7.92 8.32 -12.24
N GLY A 262 -7.47 9.27 -13.06
CA GLY A 262 -8.27 9.94 -14.09
C GLY A 262 -9.35 10.90 -13.57
N THR A 263 -9.60 10.94 -12.26
CA THR A 263 -10.59 11.82 -11.64
C THR A 263 -9.92 12.88 -10.77
N PRO A 264 -10.38 14.15 -10.81
CA PRO A 264 -9.78 15.24 -10.05
C PRO A 264 -9.97 15.11 -8.52
N VAL A 265 -10.97 14.36 -8.05
CA VAL A 265 -11.27 14.17 -6.62
C VAL A 265 -11.61 12.71 -6.36
N MET A 266 -10.62 11.94 -5.92
CA MET A 266 -10.87 10.65 -5.27
C MET A 266 -10.83 10.83 -3.76
N PRO A 267 -11.72 10.20 -2.99
CA PRO A 267 -11.58 10.16 -1.54
C PRO A 267 -10.21 9.58 -1.17
N ASP A 268 -9.48 10.24 -0.28
CA ASP A 268 -8.12 9.84 0.11
C ASP A 268 -8.07 8.39 0.59
N ARG A 269 -9.13 7.94 1.29
CA ARG A 269 -9.30 6.53 1.70
C ARG A 269 -9.27 5.55 0.52
N ALA A 270 -9.99 5.85 -0.56
CA ALA A 270 -10.03 4.99 -1.74
C ALA A 270 -8.67 4.90 -2.43
N VAL A 271 -7.87 5.95 -2.34
CA VAL A 271 -6.47 5.95 -2.79
C VAL A 271 -5.64 5.05 -1.87
N ASP A 272 -5.68 5.25 -0.56
CA ASP A 272 -4.96 4.45 0.44
C ASP A 272 -5.37 2.96 0.42
N ASP A 273 -6.57 2.63 -0.06
CA ASP A 273 -7.01 1.25 -0.25
C ASP A 273 -6.22 0.54 -1.36
N ARG A 274 -5.68 1.29 -2.33
CA ARG A 274 -4.98 0.78 -3.51
C ARG A 274 -3.48 1.02 -3.52
N VAL A 275 -3.02 2.08 -2.87
CA VAL A 275 -1.62 2.51 -2.95
C VAL A 275 -1.02 2.75 -1.57
N ILE A 276 0.30 2.65 -1.51
CA ILE A 276 1.12 3.03 -0.37
C ILE A 276 1.91 4.26 -0.81
N ALA A 277 1.58 5.41 -0.23
CA ALA A 277 2.38 6.61 -0.35
C ALA A 277 3.52 6.56 0.68
N ILE A 278 4.75 6.80 0.23
CA ILE A 278 5.93 6.81 1.10
C ILE A 278 6.43 8.23 1.26
N VAL A 279 6.72 8.58 2.50
CA VAL A 279 7.34 9.83 2.93
C VAL A 279 8.59 9.45 3.73
N GLY A 280 9.66 10.23 3.67
CA GLY A 280 10.91 9.90 4.35
C GLY A 280 12.18 10.30 3.62
N MET A 281 12.13 11.29 2.73
CA MET A 281 13.36 11.77 2.10
C MET A 281 14.25 12.44 3.15
N GLY A 282 15.58 12.36 2.97
CA GLY A 282 16.56 13.20 3.66
C GLY A 282 16.26 14.71 3.62
N LYS A 283 15.31 15.14 2.78
CA LYS A 283 14.83 16.52 2.62
C LYS A 283 13.30 16.68 2.77
N ASP A 284 12.63 15.93 3.67
CA ASP A 284 11.27 16.30 4.13
C ASP A 284 11.23 17.54 5.06
N ARG A 285 12.22 18.41 4.94
CA ARG A 285 12.07 19.83 5.24
C ARG A 285 12.13 20.54 3.89
N THR A 286 11.04 21.25 3.58
CA THR A 286 10.96 22.52 2.83
C THR A 286 12.15 22.78 1.89
N PRO A 287 11.93 23.04 0.58
CA PRO A 287 13.00 23.21 -0.41
C PRO A 287 14.12 24.01 0.22
N VAL A 288 15.29 23.38 0.37
CA VAL A 288 16.50 24.13 0.66
C VAL A 288 16.57 25.09 -0.50
N HIS A 289 16.23 26.36 -0.24
CA HIS A 289 16.66 27.46 -1.06
C HIS A 289 18.18 27.35 -1.07
N LEU A 290 18.70 26.59 -2.04
CA LEU A 290 20.07 26.71 -2.46
C LEU A 290 20.14 28.15 -2.92
N ARG A 291 20.58 29.03 -2.02
CA ARG A 291 20.90 30.40 -2.38
C ARG A 291 21.72 30.29 -3.65
N PRO A 292 21.31 30.93 -4.76
CA PRO A 292 22.10 30.89 -5.96
C PRO A 292 23.48 31.40 -5.57
N HIS A 293 24.47 30.50 -5.58
CA HIS A 293 25.83 30.92 -5.38
C HIS A 293 26.13 31.86 -6.56
N ARG A 294 26.38 33.12 -6.26
CA ARG A 294 26.68 34.18 -7.25
C ARG A 294 28.01 33.95 -8.00
N GLY A 295 28.65 32.80 -7.82
CA GLY A 295 29.79 32.36 -8.61
C GLY A 295 29.32 31.55 -9.81
N SER A 296 29.59 32.09 -11.00
CA SER A 296 29.44 31.42 -12.29
C SER A 296 30.10 30.04 -12.31
N ILE A 297 29.36 29.00 -11.96
CA ILE A 297 29.67 27.63 -12.36
C ILE A 297 28.77 27.34 -13.56
N THR A 298 29.36 27.45 -14.74
CA THR A 298 28.78 27.04 -16.02
C THR A 298 28.57 25.51 -16.12
N GLY A 299 28.88 24.76 -15.06
CA GLY A 299 28.57 23.34 -14.89
C GLY A 299 27.17 23.13 -14.30
N THR A 300 26.32 22.45 -15.06
CA THR A 300 24.89 22.23 -14.81
C THR A 300 24.60 21.22 -13.69
N TYR A 301 25.31 21.27 -12.56
CA TYR A 301 25.14 20.35 -11.45
C TYR A 301 24.09 20.89 -10.47
N GLY A 302 22.83 20.77 -10.86
CA GLY A 302 21.71 20.95 -9.94
C GLY A 302 21.62 19.76 -8.98
N VAL A 303 21.35 20.04 -7.72
CA VAL A 303 21.11 19.01 -6.69
C VAL A 303 19.97 18.12 -7.15
N ARG A 304 20.27 16.85 -7.44
CA ARG A 304 19.29 15.87 -7.91
C ARG A 304 18.91 14.97 -6.75
N VAL A 305 17.77 15.23 -6.13
CA VAL A 305 17.20 14.35 -5.11
C VAL A 305 16.73 13.07 -5.79
N MET A 306 17.42 11.96 -5.56
CA MET A 306 17.01 10.66 -6.07
C MET A 306 15.95 10.04 -5.15
N PRO A 307 14.88 9.46 -5.72
CA PRO A 307 13.93 8.69 -4.95
C PRO A 307 14.64 7.49 -4.29
N PRO A 308 14.14 6.98 -3.16
CA PRO A 308 14.71 5.82 -2.47
C PRO A 308 14.60 4.52 -3.30
N PHE A 309 13.86 4.55 -4.41
CA PHE A 309 13.68 3.44 -5.33
C PHE A 309 14.20 3.81 -6.72
N GLN A 310 14.88 2.87 -7.36
CA GLN A 310 15.34 2.95 -8.73
C GLN A 310 14.48 2.08 -9.66
N SER A 311 14.71 2.19 -10.96
CA SER A 311 14.06 1.30 -11.94
C SER A 311 14.37 -0.18 -11.68
N GLY A 312 15.55 -0.50 -11.15
CA GLY A 312 15.93 -1.87 -10.78
C GLY A 312 15.18 -2.45 -9.57
N ASP A 313 14.49 -1.59 -8.80
CA ASP A 313 13.72 -2.00 -7.62
C ASP A 313 12.27 -2.36 -7.98
N ASN A 314 11.88 -2.17 -9.24
CA ASN A 314 10.57 -2.55 -9.74
C ASN A 314 10.23 -3.99 -9.36
N GLY A 315 9.10 -4.18 -8.69
CA GLY A 315 8.61 -5.49 -8.29
C GLY A 315 9.13 -6.01 -6.95
N ALA A 316 10.02 -5.27 -6.28
CA ALA A 316 10.46 -5.61 -4.94
C ALA A 316 9.28 -5.60 -3.96
N GLY A 317 9.26 -6.56 -3.03
CA GLY A 317 8.27 -6.58 -1.95
C GLY A 317 8.53 -5.45 -0.97
N LEU A 318 7.52 -4.62 -0.76
CA LEU A 318 7.53 -3.57 0.25
C LEU A 318 7.01 -4.14 1.57
N LEU A 319 7.85 -4.14 2.58
CA LEU A 319 7.62 -4.75 3.87
C LEU A 319 7.38 -3.68 4.93
N ALA A 320 6.34 -3.85 5.74
CA ALA A 320 6.16 -3.06 6.94
C ALA A 320 6.75 -3.78 8.16
N TRP A 321 7.49 -3.03 8.97
CA TRP A 321 8.02 -3.51 10.24
C TRP A 321 7.01 -3.25 11.36
N HIS A 322 6.90 -4.21 12.29
CA HIS A 322 6.06 -4.08 13.46
C HIS A 322 6.84 -4.43 14.73
N ASP A 323 7.14 -3.40 15.53
CA ASP A 323 8.01 -3.39 16.71
C ASP A 323 7.71 -4.54 17.65
N LYS A 324 6.43 -4.73 18.02
CA LYS A 324 6.01 -5.78 18.97
C LYS A 324 6.17 -7.19 18.42
N SER A 325 6.25 -7.35 17.10
CA SER A 325 6.34 -8.67 16.46
C SER A 325 7.77 -9.03 16.04
N GLY A 326 8.63 -8.01 15.89
CA GLY A 326 9.98 -8.15 15.34
C GLY A 326 10.01 -8.75 13.92
N LYS A 327 8.93 -8.58 13.14
CA LYS A 327 8.75 -9.26 11.85
C LYS A 327 8.42 -8.26 10.75
N ASP A 328 9.02 -8.50 9.59
CA ASP A 328 8.69 -7.84 8.33
C ASP A 328 7.51 -8.55 7.68
N LEU A 329 6.56 -7.77 7.17
CA LEU A 329 5.30 -8.23 6.59
C LEU A 329 5.07 -7.55 5.24
N LEU A 330 4.78 -8.33 4.21
CA LEU A 330 4.53 -7.81 2.86
C LEU A 330 3.23 -7.00 2.85
N VAL A 331 3.35 -5.71 2.56
CA VAL A 331 2.20 -4.79 2.47
C VAL A 331 2.03 -4.19 1.07
N GLY A 332 3.08 -4.19 0.25
CA GLY A 332 3.02 -3.63 -1.09
C GLY A 332 4.07 -4.18 -2.04
N VAL A 333 4.07 -3.66 -3.26
CA VAL A 333 5.08 -3.91 -4.29
C VAL A 333 5.59 -2.59 -4.84
N VAL A 334 6.90 -2.48 -4.99
CA VAL A 334 7.58 -1.27 -5.42
C VAL A 334 7.33 -1.00 -6.91
N SER A 335 6.66 0.12 -7.21
CA SER A 335 6.47 0.71 -8.55
C SER A 335 7.67 1.50 -9.10
N GLY A 336 8.89 1.11 -8.73
CA GLY A 336 10.13 1.79 -9.14
C GLY A 336 10.27 3.19 -8.58
N GLY A 337 10.89 4.10 -9.33
CA GLY A 337 11.18 5.48 -8.91
C GLY A 337 9.97 6.42 -8.81
N ALA A 338 8.79 5.89 -8.49
CA ALA A 338 7.58 6.62 -8.14
C ALA A 338 7.43 6.72 -6.62
N ALA A 339 6.65 7.70 -6.15
CA ALA A 339 6.32 7.88 -4.73
C ALA A 339 5.08 7.06 -4.28
N LEU A 340 4.43 6.39 -5.23
CA LEU A 340 3.24 5.57 -5.03
C LEU A 340 3.58 4.12 -5.37
N HIS A 341 3.28 3.22 -4.45
CA HIS A 341 3.51 1.79 -4.59
C HIS A 341 2.19 1.03 -4.50
N SER A 342 2.06 -0.12 -5.16
CA SER A 342 0.82 -0.89 -5.08
C SER A 342 0.65 -1.52 -3.72
N ARG A 343 -0.57 -1.42 -3.18
CA ARG A 343 -0.93 -1.99 -1.88
C ARG A 343 -1.45 -3.40 -2.07
N MET A 344 -0.78 -4.38 -1.47
CA MET A 344 -1.07 -5.79 -1.74
C MET A 344 -2.50 -6.22 -1.38
N SER A 345 -3.12 -5.58 -0.38
CA SER A 345 -4.49 -5.89 -0.01
C SER A 345 -5.49 -5.76 -1.15
N ALA A 346 -5.23 -4.86 -2.12
CA ALA A 346 -6.10 -4.65 -3.27
C ALA A 346 -6.03 -5.80 -4.29
N HIS A 347 -4.94 -6.59 -4.25
CA HIS A 347 -4.64 -7.59 -5.27
C HIS A 347 -4.87 -9.03 -4.82
N TRP A 348 -5.04 -9.29 -3.52
CA TRP A 348 -5.25 -10.66 -3.04
C TRP A 348 -6.42 -11.40 -3.69
N PRO A 349 -7.58 -10.77 -3.99
CA PRO A 349 -8.65 -11.43 -4.73
C PRO A 349 -8.20 -11.91 -6.11
N TRP A 350 -7.46 -11.07 -6.86
CA TRP A 350 -6.89 -11.46 -8.14
C TRP A 350 -5.87 -12.60 -8.00
N VAL A 351 -4.92 -12.47 -7.06
CA VAL A 351 -3.89 -13.51 -6.84
C VAL A 351 -4.57 -14.84 -6.52
N TYR A 352 -5.58 -14.83 -5.65
CA TYR A 352 -6.34 -16.03 -5.32
C TYR A 352 -7.04 -16.65 -6.55
N ARG A 353 -7.76 -15.84 -7.34
CA ARG A 353 -8.42 -16.31 -8.57
C ARG A 353 -7.43 -16.94 -9.56
N MET A 354 -6.27 -16.31 -9.75
CA MET A 354 -5.20 -16.84 -10.59
C MET A 354 -4.77 -18.23 -10.09
N LEU A 355 -4.47 -18.37 -8.79
CA LEU A 355 -4.04 -19.66 -8.24
C LEU A 355 -5.10 -20.74 -8.43
N MET A 356 -6.37 -20.42 -8.21
CA MET A 356 -7.47 -21.36 -8.47
C MET A 356 -7.56 -21.75 -9.95
N LYS A 357 -7.43 -20.77 -10.87
CA LYS A 357 -7.49 -21.00 -12.31
C LYS A 357 -6.35 -21.90 -12.82
N ASP A 358 -5.15 -21.77 -12.24
CA ASP A 358 -3.97 -22.57 -12.61
C ASP A 358 -3.86 -23.88 -11.80
N GLY A 359 -4.92 -24.28 -11.07
CA GLY A 359 -4.97 -25.55 -10.34
C GLY A 359 -4.13 -25.59 -9.05
N LEU A 360 -3.67 -24.43 -8.56
CA LEU A 360 -2.86 -24.27 -7.36
C LEU A 360 -3.74 -24.05 -6.12
N SER A 361 -4.77 -24.89 -5.93
CA SER A 361 -5.77 -24.75 -4.85
C SER A 361 -5.17 -24.76 -3.45
N ASN A 362 -4.11 -25.53 -3.22
CA ASN A 362 -3.41 -25.57 -1.94
C ASN A 362 -2.71 -24.24 -1.61
N ASP A 363 -2.07 -23.61 -2.59
CA ASP A 363 -1.44 -22.30 -2.45
C ASP A 363 -2.51 -21.22 -2.25
N ALA A 364 -3.61 -21.28 -3.00
CA ALA A 364 -4.76 -20.38 -2.86
C ALA A 364 -5.35 -20.44 -1.44
N ARG A 365 -5.54 -21.65 -0.91
CA ARG A 365 -6.01 -21.89 0.47
C ARG A 365 -5.05 -21.32 1.50
N LEU A 366 -3.74 -21.52 1.33
CA LEU A 366 -2.73 -20.98 2.22
C LEU A 366 -2.77 -19.44 2.22
N LEU A 367 -2.90 -18.82 1.06
CA LEU A 367 -3.04 -17.38 0.90
C LEU A 367 -4.30 -16.88 1.62
N ALA A 368 -5.46 -17.48 1.36
CA ALA A 368 -6.73 -17.09 1.98
C ALA A 368 -6.66 -17.15 3.51
N LYS A 369 -6.08 -18.22 4.07
CA LYS A 369 -5.88 -18.38 5.51
C LYS A 369 -5.00 -17.27 6.09
N GLN A 370 -3.93 -16.88 5.40
CA GLN A 370 -3.05 -15.80 5.86
C GLN A 370 -3.73 -14.44 5.80
N VAL A 371 -4.38 -14.13 4.68
CA VAL A 371 -4.97 -12.81 4.41
C VAL A 371 -6.21 -12.56 5.27
N LEU A 372 -7.08 -13.56 5.44
CA LEU A 372 -8.29 -13.39 6.25
C LEU A 372 -8.00 -13.53 7.75
N GLY A 373 -6.90 -14.20 8.11
CA GLY A 373 -6.70 -14.71 9.47
C GLY A 373 -7.77 -15.74 9.86
N ALA A 374 -8.48 -16.27 8.86
CA ALA A 374 -9.60 -17.16 9.03
C ALA A 374 -9.15 -18.50 9.62
N ARG A 375 -10.02 -19.08 10.45
CA ARG A 375 -9.92 -20.48 10.87
C ARG A 375 -10.53 -21.33 9.73
N SER A 376 -9.99 -22.52 9.50
CA SER A 376 -10.42 -23.37 8.37
C SER A 376 -11.65 -24.26 8.71
N GLU A 377 -12.39 -24.54 7.65
CA GLU A 377 -13.42 -25.57 7.32
C GLU A 377 -14.61 -25.89 8.23
N ASP A 378 -14.51 -25.86 9.55
CA ASP A 378 -15.68 -26.14 10.40
C ASP A 378 -16.08 -24.98 11.30
N CYS A 379 -15.16 -24.04 11.55
CA CYS A 379 -15.37 -22.79 12.27
C CYS A 379 -16.48 -22.73 13.36
N PRO A 380 -16.71 -23.74 14.23
CA PRO A 380 -17.84 -23.68 15.16
C PRO A 380 -17.58 -22.62 16.24
N SER A 381 -16.31 -22.28 16.42
CA SER A 381 -15.78 -21.28 17.36
C SER A 381 -15.58 -19.89 16.74
N ALA A 382 -16.04 -19.67 15.49
CA ALA A 382 -15.96 -18.37 14.87
C ALA A 382 -16.86 -17.39 15.63
N LYS A 383 -16.30 -16.24 16.01
CA LYS A 383 -17.08 -15.19 16.66
C LYS A 383 -17.92 -14.46 15.63
N PHE A 384 -18.97 -13.79 16.08
CA PHE A 384 -19.75 -12.91 15.24
C PHE A 384 -18.85 -11.93 14.43
N GLY A 385 -19.11 -11.82 13.13
CA GLY A 385 -18.35 -11.01 12.18
C GLY A 385 -17.00 -11.58 11.76
N GLU A 386 -16.58 -12.75 12.25
CA GLU A 386 -15.40 -13.45 11.74
C GLU A 386 -15.70 -14.15 10.40
N LEU A 387 -14.64 -14.32 9.61
CA LEU A 387 -14.71 -14.96 8.31
C LEU A 387 -14.27 -16.40 8.40
N CYS A 388 -14.95 -17.24 7.64
CA CYS A 388 -14.62 -18.64 7.46
C CYS A 388 -14.65 -18.98 5.98
N PHE A 389 -13.98 -20.07 5.64
CA PHE A 389 -14.00 -20.59 4.28
C PHE A 389 -14.09 -22.11 4.31
N ARG A 390 -14.83 -22.63 3.35
CA ARG A 390 -14.94 -24.05 3.04
C ARG A 390 -14.03 -24.35 1.86
N VAL A 391 -13.21 -25.40 1.96
CA VAL A 391 -12.39 -25.82 0.82
C VAL A 391 -13.30 -26.58 -0.14
N ALA A 392 -13.00 -26.42 -1.42
CA ALA A 392 -13.55 -27.24 -2.46
C ALA A 392 -13.30 -28.73 -2.18
N GLU A 393 -14.36 -29.50 -1.93
CA GLU A 393 -14.33 -30.94 -2.20
C GLU A 393 -14.20 -31.16 -3.72
N ALA A 394 -13.83 -32.37 -4.15
CA ALA A 394 -13.64 -32.66 -5.57
C ALA A 394 -14.89 -32.28 -6.39
N GLY A 395 -14.77 -31.24 -7.22
CA GLY A 395 -15.85 -30.72 -8.06
C GLY A 395 -16.66 -29.55 -7.48
N GLN A 396 -16.41 -29.12 -6.25
CA GLN A 396 -17.05 -27.92 -5.66
C GLN A 396 -16.14 -26.69 -5.77
N ALA A 397 -16.74 -25.50 -5.84
CA ALA A 397 -15.98 -24.26 -5.71
C ALA A 397 -15.72 -23.98 -4.21
N PRO A 398 -14.57 -23.36 -3.85
CA PRO A 398 -14.40 -22.84 -2.50
C PRO A 398 -15.47 -21.79 -2.22
N ALA A 399 -15.87 -21.66 -0.96
CA ALA A 399 -16.91 -20.74 -0.53
C ALA A 399 -16.45 -19.97 0.70
N PHE A 400 -16.71 -18.67 0.72
CA PHE A 400 -16.38 -17.78 1.83
C PHE A 400 -17.65 -17.37 2.55
N PHE A 401 -17.58 -17.30 3.87
CA PHE A 401 -18.71 -16.97 4.72
C PHE A 401 -18.31 -15.98 5.83
N ARG A 402 -19.26 -15.17 6.28
CA ARG A 402 -19.14 -14.37 7.49
C ARG A 402 -20.14 -14.86 8.53
N ARG A 403 -19.69 -15.01 9.77
CA ARG A 403 -20.55 -15.35 10.90
C ARG A 403 -21.50 -14.18 11.21
N VAL A 404 -22.81 -14.39 11.21
CA VAL A 404 -23.83 -13.37 11.48
C VAL A 404 -24.78 -13.71 12.65
N ALA A 405 -24.66 -14.88 13.26
CA ALA A 405 -25.28 -15.20 14.56
C ALA A 405 -24.44 -16.23 15.34
N GLU A 406 -24.69 -16.41 16.64
CA GLU A 406 -23.85 -17.24 17.53
C GLU A 406 -24.46 -18.61 17.90
N THR A 407 -25.37 -19.17 17.09
CA THR A 407 -26.08 -20.43 17.46
C THR A 407 -25.24 -21.72 17.33
N GLY A 408 -24.01 -21.63 16.80
CA GLY A 408 -23.07 -22.74 16.64
C GLY A 408 -23.29 -23.61 15.40
N ALA A 409 -24.14 -23.22 14.44
CA ALA A 409 -24.41 -24.01 13.24
C ALA A 409 -23.19 -24.15 12.31
N SER A 410 -23.13 -25.28 11.59
CA SER A 410 -22.14 -25.56 10.55
C SER A 410 -22.29 -24.64 9.34
N LEU A 411 -21.24 -24.53 8.52
CA LEU A 411 -21.27 -23.75 7.28
C LEU A 411 -22.32 -24.32 6.28
N PRO A 412 -23.11 -23.46 5.61
CA PRO A 412 -24.03 -23.89 4.55
C PRO A 412 -23.29 -24.56 3.39
N VAL A 413 -23.88 -25.63 2.84
CA VAL A 413 -23.27 -26.40 1.73
C VAL A 413 -23.75 -25.95 0.35
N ASP A 414 -24.90 -25.29 0.29
CA ASP A 414 -25.59 -24.81 -0.91
C ASP A 414 -25.02 -23.51 -1.47
N GLY A 415 -24.13 -22.85 -0.74
CA GLY A 415 -23.58 -21.55 -1.15
C GLY A 415 -24.63 -20.44 -1.09
N LEU A 416 -25.55 -20.53 -0.13
CA LEU A 416 -26.52 -19.50 0.19
C LEU A 416 -26.32 -18.99 1.60
N ASP A 417 -26.97 -17.87 1.90
CA ASP A 417 -27.10 -17.38 3.26
C ASP A 417 -27.86 -18.39 4.14
N GLY A 418 -27.44 -18.50 5.39
CA GLY A 418 -28.12 -19.23 6.43
C GLY A 418 -28.33 -18.35 7.67
N GLU A 419 -29.08 -18.87 8.64
CA GLU A 419 -29.38 -18.16 9.89
C GLU A 419 -28.13 -17.64 10.61
N ASP A 420 -27.04 -18.41 10.54
CA ASP A 420 -25.77 -18.13 11.20
C ASP A 420 -24.68 -17.53 10.29
N TRP A 421 -24.88 -17.59 8.97
CA TRP A 421 -23.81 -17.41 8.01
C TRP A 421 -24.28 -16.60 6.80
N GLU A 422 -23.58 -15.50 6.53
CA GLU A 422 -23.64 -14.81 5.25
C GLU A 422 -22.69 -15.50 4.26
N TYR A 423 -23.16 -15.78 3.05
CA TYR A 423 -22.36 -16.24 1.94
C TYR A 423 -21.73 -15.07 1.19
N LEU A 424 -20.40 -15.03 1.14
CA LEU A 424 -19.61 -13.96 0.50
C LEU A 424 -19.19 -14.29 -0.94
N GLY A 425 -19.62 -15.44 -1.48
CA GLY A 425 -19.24 -15.91 -2.81
C GLY A 425 -18.10 -16.93 -2.82
N THR A 426 -17.66 -17.26 -4.03
CA THR A 426 -16.58 -18.22 -4.29
C THR A 426 -15.20 -17.58 -4.44
N GLU A 427 -15.15 -16.26 -4.50
CA GLU A 427 -13.92 -15.49 -4.62
C GLU A 427 -13.44 -15.03 -3.24
N LEU A 428 -12.12 -14.89 -3.09
CA LEU A 428 -11.56 -14.32 -1.86
C LEU A 428 -12.14 -12.91 -1.68
N PRO A 429 -12.84 -12.62 -0.56
CA PRO A 429 -13.41 -11.31 -0.33
C PRO A 429 -12.30 -10.26 -0.31
N ASP A 430 -12.59 -9.08 -0.86
CA ASP A 430 -11.67 -7.96 -0.78
C ASP A 430 -11.49 -7.48 0.67
N ARG A 431 -10.53 -6.58 0.88
CA ARG A 431 -10.25 -6.05 2.22
C ARG A 431 -11.47 -5.40 2.86
N HIS A 432 -12.29 -4.67 2.11
CA HIS A 432 -13.44 -3.97 2.67
C HIS A 432 -14.49 -4.95 3.14
N ALA A 433 -14.85 -5.91 2.30
CA ALA A 433 -15.73 -7.01 2.68
C ALA A 433 -15.16 -7.76 3.89
N ALA A 434 -13.87 -8.06 3.90
CA ALA A 434 -13.28 -8.85 4.99
C ALA A 434 -13.14 -8.10 6.34
N THR A 435 -12.99 -6.78 6.32
CA THR A 435 -12.73 -5.96 7.53
C THR A 435 -13.91 -5.12 7.98
N ARG A 436 -15.02 -5.14 7.23
CA ARG A 436 -16.22 -4.41 7.60
C ARG A 436 -16.68 -4.86 8.98
N ARG A 437 -16.91 -3.88 9.85
CA ARG A 437 -17.48 -4.10 11.17
C ARG A 437 -18.99 -4.18 10.99
N VAL A 438 -19.52 -5.33 11.34
CA VAL A 438 -20.95 -5.55 11.51
C VAL A 438 -21.22 -5.76 12.99
N SER A 439 -22.46 -5.55 13.42
CA SER A 439 -22.97 -5.85 14.75
C SER A 439 -24.16 -6.77 14.62
N ALA A 440 -24.32 -7.71 15.55
CA ALA A 440 -25.49 -8.56 15.58
C ALA A 440 -26.70 -7.70 15.92
N TRP A 441 -27.81 -7.93 15.23
CA TRP A 441 -29.10 -7.53 15.76
C TRP A 441 -29.54 -8.58 16.77
N ASP A 442 -29.39 -8.29 18.06
CA ASP A 442 -29.91 -9.14 19.13
C ASP A 442 -31.00 -8.39 19.90
N SER A 443 -32.25 -8.73 19.64
CA SER A 443 -33.39 -8.17 20.37
C SER A 443 -33.39 -8.57 21.85
N ALA A 444 -32.66 -9.63 22.23
CA ALA A 444 -32.56 -10.09 23.61
C ALA A 444 -31.57 -9.25 24.44
N ASP A 445 -30.53 -8.69 23.82
CA ASP A 445 -29.59 -7.78 24.49
C ASP A 445 -30.02 -6.31 24.33
N ALA A 446 -31.23 -6.00 24.77
CA ALA A 446 -31.80 -4.64 24.80
C ALA A 446 -30.98 -3.65 25.68
N SER A 447 -29.93 -4.12 26.35
CA SER A 447 -29.10 -3.32 27.25
C SER A 447 -28.09 -2.43 26.50
N GLN A 448 -27.71 -2.79 25.26
CA GLN A 448 -26.82 -1.99 24.43
C GLN A 448 -27.60 -1.17 23.41
N ALA A 449 -27.72 0.14 23.66
CA ALA A 449 -28.29 1.06 22.67
C ALA A 449 -27.48 1.00 21.37
N PRO A 450 -28.14 0.85 20.20
CA PRO A 450 -27.45 0.75 18.94
C PRO A 450 -26.67 2.04 18.64
N LYS A 451 -25.37 1.90 18.34
CA LYS A 451 -24.51 3.04 18.01
C LYS A 451 -24.92 3.66 16.66
N PRO A 452 -25.12 4.99 16.60
CA PRO A 452 -25.35 5.69 15.33
C PRO A 452 -24.22 5.44 14.34
N GLY A 453 -24.56 5.27 13.07
CA GLY A 453 -23.62 4.96 11.99
C GLY A 453 -23.10 3.52 11.98
N ALA A 454 -23.33 2.72 13.02
CA ALA A 454 -22.94 1.30 13.02
C ALA A 454 -23.86 0.49 12.10
N THR A 455 -23.25 -0.50 11.44
CA THR A 455 -23.94 -1.45 10.57
C THR A 455 -24.37 -2.68 11.37
N TYR A 456 -25.65 -2.99 11.34
CA TYR A 456 -26.25 -4.18 11.92
C TYR A 456 -26.66 -5.14 10.81
N VAL A 457 -26.63 -6.42 11.16
CA VAL A 457 -26.97 -7.50 10.26
C VAL A 457 -28.06 -8.36 10.88
N ARG A 458 -28.95 -8.87 10.05
CA ARG A 458 -29.89 -9.92 10.44
C ARG A 458 -30.06 -10.93 9.30
N PHE A 459 -30.47 -12.14 9.64
CA PHE A 459 -30.99 -13.07 8.66
C PHE A 459 -32.52 -12.92 8.56
N ASN A 460 -33.04 -12.69 7.35
CA ASN A 460 -34.47 -12.66 7.11
C ASN A 460 -34.97 -14.06 6.78
N GLY A 461 -35.61 -14.73 7.74
CA GLY A 461 -36.12 -16.10 7.57
C GLY A 461 -37.15 -16.27 6.44
N LYS A 462 -37.82 -15.21 6.00
CA LYS A 462 -38.79 -15.27 4.89
C LYS A 462 -38.10 -15.28 3.52
N SER A 463 -37.17 -14.35 3.30
CA SER A 463 -36.43 -14.21 2.04
C SER A 463 -35.17 -15.07 1.99
N ARG A 464 -34.74 -15.65 3.13
CA ARG A 464 -33.54 -16.45 3.31
C ARG A 464 -32.26 -15.74 2.85
N VAL A 465 -32.18 -14.45 3.16
CA VAL A 465 -31.01 -13.61 2.87
C VAL A 465 -30.58 -12.84 4.10
N VAL A 466 -29.29 -12.52 4.15
CA VAL A 466 -28.73 -11.60 5.12
C VAL A 466 -29.00 -10.16 4.68
N GLU A 467 -29.47 -9.35 5.60
CA GLU A 467 -29.88 -7.97 5.36
C GLU A 467 -29.11 -7.01 6.27
N TYR A 468 -28.81 -5.83 5.71
CA TYR A 468 -27.98 -4.82 6.36
C TYR A 468 -28.73 -3.54 6.65
N PHE A 469 -28.50 -3.02 7.86
CA PHE A 469 -29.10 -1.79 8.31
C PHE A 469 -28.05 -0.90 8.97
N GLN A 470 -28.08 0.40 8.72
CA GLN A 470 -27.27 1.38 9.42
C GLN A 470 -28.15 2.24 10.31
N ARG A 471 -27.76 2.43 11.57
CA ARG A 471 -28.49 3.32 12.48
C ARG A 471 -28.31 4.78 12.05
N LYS A 472 -29.40 5.50 11.77
CA LYS A 472 -29.40 6.91 11.34
C LYS A 472 -29.24 7.88 12.52
N THR A 473 -30.01 7.68 13.58
CA THR A 473 -30.24 8.70 14.61
C THR A 473 -29.37 8.47 15.85
N SER A 474 -28.81 9.57 16.38
CA SER A 474 -28.17 9.65 17.70
C SER A 474 -29.15 9.94 18.84
N VAL A 475 -30.45 10.03 18.51
CA VAL A 475 -31.49 10.43 19.45
C VAL A 475 -31.61 9.38 20.56
N ARG A 476 -31.50 9.90 21.79
CA ARG A 476 -31.47 9.20 23.08
C ARG A 476 -32.23 7.86 23.08
N ALA A 477 -31.48 6.78 23.24
CA ALA A 477 -31.81 5.53 23.93
C ALA A 477 -33.32 5.21 24.06
N GLN A 478 -34.03 5.14 22.94
CA GLN A 478 -35.24 4.33 22.92
C GLN A 478 -34.77 2.86 22.94
N PRO A 479 -35.47 1.97 23.66
CA PRO A 479 -35.21 0.53 23.57
C PRO A 479 -35.23 0.11 22.10
N MET A 480 -34.39 -0.87 21.74
CA MET A 480 -34.20 -1.31 20.34
C MET A 480 -35.53 -1.46 19.59
N ASP A 481 -35.87 -0.50 18.73
CA ASP A 481 -36.95 -0.68 17.75
C ASP A 481 -36.56 -1.82 16.81
N GLU A 482 -37.44 -2.80 16.64
CA GLU A 482 -37.23 -3.92 15.73
C GLU A 482 -36.77 -3.43 14.35
N LEU A 483 -35.77 -4.11 13.78
CA LEU A 483 -35.37 -3.85 12.40
C LEU A 483 -36.58 -4.04 11.47
N PRO A 484 -36.85 -3.12 10.51
CA PRO A 484 -38.01 -3.22 9.63
C PRO A 484 -38.02 -4.54 8.86
N LEU A 485 -39.05 -5.39 8.99
CA LEU A 485 -39.08 -6.76 8.44
C LEU A 485 -39.29 -6.85 6.91
N ASP A 486 -39.60 -5.74 6.27
CA ASP A 486 -40.02 -5.63 4.87
C ASP A 486 -38.86 -5.30 3.91
N GLY A 487 -37.62 -5.28 4.40
CA GLY A 487 -36.46 -4.89 3.61
C GLY A 487 -36.46 -3.40 3.25
N GLN A 488 -37.11 -2.56 4.07
CA GLN A 488 -37.11 -1.10 3.89
C GLN A 488 -36.41 -0.39 5.06
N GLY A 489 -35.98 0.85 4.83
CA GLY A 489 -35.53 1.72 5.91
C GLY A 489 -36.71 2.40 6.60
N ASN A 490 -36.51 2.90 7.81
CA ASN A 490 -37.48 3.75 8.52
C ASN A 490 -36.79 5.02 9.05
N ASN A 491 -37.39 5.73 10.00
CA ASN A 491 -36.81 6.95 10.57
C ASN A 491 -35.46 6.70 11.28
N ASP A 492 -35.26 5.50 11.82
CA ASP A 492 -34.11 5.14 12.63
C ASP A 492 -33.09 4.29 11.91
N TRP A 493 -33.51 3.56 10.88
CA TRP A 493 -32.72 2.59 10.15
C TRP A 493 -32.64 2.92 8.68
N LEU A 494 -31.41 2.96 8.16
CA LEU A 494 -31.13 3.00 6.73
C LEU A 494 -30.90 1.55 6.26
N TYR A 495 -31.81 1.03 5.44
CA TYR A 495 -31.59 -0.25 4.78
C TYR A 495 -30.49 -0.11 3.73
N LEU A 496 -29.46 -0.95 3.85
CA LEU A 496 -28.28 -0.96 2.97
C LEU A 496 -28.38 -2.02 1.87
N GLY A 497 -29.38 -2.89 1.90
CA GLY A 497 -29.52 -4.02 0.97
C GLY A 497 -29.13 -5.37 1.58
N THR A 498 -29.07 -6.38 0.70
CA THR A 498 -28.53 -7.72 0.99
C THR A 498 -27.04 -7.79 0.68
N ASP A 499 -26.61 -7.06 -0.34
CA ASP A 499 -25.20 -6.89 -0.65
C ASP A 499 -24.72 -5.58 -0.05
N LEU A 500 -23.86 -5.71 0.95
CA LEU A 500 -23.13 -4.57 1.47
C LEU A 500 -22.34 -3.93 0.33
N PRO A 501 -22.61 -2.66 -0.05
CA PRO A 501 -21.95 -2.07 -1.21
C PRO A 501 -20.44 -2.12 -0.98
N SER A 502 -19.75 -2.88 -1.84
CA SER A 502 -18.32 -2.76 -2.00
C SER A 502 -18.07 -1.34 -2.53
N VAL A 503 -17.06 -0.66 -1.99
CA VAL A 503 -16.76 0.75 -2.30
C VAL A 503 -16.57 0.99 -3.81
N HIS A 504 -16.46 -0.08 -4.61
CA HIS A 504 -16.31 -0.04 -6.06
C HIS A 504 -17.60 0.23 -6.86
N GLY A 505 -18.79 0.22 -6.24
CA GLY A 505 -20.06 0.33 -6.99
C GLY A 505 -20.82 1.66 -6.92
N ARG A 506 -20.60 2.47 -5.89
CA ARG A 506 -21.27 3.77 -5.71
C ARG A 506 -20.43 4.60 -4.77
N ALA A 507 -20.12 5.84 -5.16
CA ALA A 507 -19.78 6.88 -4.21
C ALA A 507 -21.00 7.08 -3.33
N LEU A 508 -21.11 6.30 -2.25
CA LEU A 508 -21.81 6.77 -1.07
C LEU A 508 -21.08 8.06 -0.73
N VAL A 509 -21.79 9.17 -0.90
CA VAL A 509 -21.36 10.46 -0.40
C VAL A 509 -21.21 10.26 1.10
N ASP A 510 -19.98 9.99 1.53
CA ASP A 510 -19.56 10.17 2.91
C ASP A 510 -19.79 11.67 3.14
N THR A 511 -20.99 11.99 3.62
CA THR A 511 -21.23 13.24 4.32
C THR A 511 -20.48 13.07 5.62
N GLU A 512 -19.22 13.49 5.65
CA GLU A 512 -18.60 13.82 6.92
C GLU A 512 -19.55 14.77 7.66
N PRO A 513 -19.83 14.55 8.95
CA PRO A 513 -20.51 15.56 9.72
C PRO A 513 -19.60 16.80 9.73
N ASP A 514 -20.10 17.90 9.20
CA ASP A 514 -19.50 19.23 9.31
C ASP A 514 -19.25 19.55 10.80
N ASP A 515 -18.02 19.31 11.24
CA ASP A 515 -17.48 19.80 12.51
C ASP A 515 -16.03 20.26 12.29
N ILE A 516 -15.87 21.24 11.40
CA ILE A 516 -14.79 22.22 11.49
C ILE A 516 -15.43 23.60 11.31
N ALA A 517 -15.83 24.19 12.44
CA ALA A 517 -16.08 25.62 12.50
C ALA A 517 -14.78 26.35 12.13
N LEU A 518 -14.66 26.77 10.88
CA LEU A 518 -13.71 27.78 10.46
C LEU A 518 -14.14 29.09 11.14
N THR A 519 -13.43 29.47 12.19
CA THR A 519 -13.48 30.81 12.76
C THR A 519 -13.16 31.80 11.62
N PRO A 520 -14.02 32.81 11.34
CA PRO A 520 -13.70 33.79 10.32
C PRO A 520 -12.46 34.61 10.74
N PRO A 521 -11.59 35.00 9.78
CA PRO A 521 -10.41 35.78 10.08
C PRO A 521 -10.81 37.15 10.64
N GLY A 522 -10.13 37.52 11.72
CA GLY A 522 -10.36 38.73 12.49
C GLY A 522 -10.36 40.01 11.64
N ILE A 523 -11.34 40.85 11.96
CA ILE A 523 -11.45 42.24 11.51
C ILE A 523 -10.20 43.00 11.98
N ALA A 524 -9.50 43.62 11.05
CA ALA A 524 -8.37 44.52 11.29
C ALA A 524 -8.77 45.74 12.15
N PRO A 525 -7.84 46.34 12.92
CA PRO A 525 -8.17 47.41 13.86
C PRO A 525 -8.53 48.71 13.14
N ALA A 526 -9.52 49.42 13.72
CA ALA A 526 -9.96 50.73 13.26
C ALA A 526 -8.84 51.78 13.34
N LEU A 527 -8.64 52.52 12.26
CA LEU A 527 -7.91 53.79 12.23
C LEU A 527 -8.84 54.96 12.62
N PRO A 528 -8.29 56.05 13.18
CA PRO A 528 -9.07 57.04 13.93
C PRO A 528 -9.84 58.01 13.03
N ALA A 529 -10.96 58.49 13.57
CA ALA A 529 -11.84 59.48 12.97
C ALA A 529 -11.11 60.81 12.72
N SER A 530 -11.20 61.31 11.48
CA SER A 530 -10.91 62.70 11.15
C SER A 530 -12.19 63.52 11.35
N ALA A 531 -12.10 64.50 12.26
CA ALA A 531 -13.08 65.56 12.41
C ALA A 531 -12.82 66.67 11.40
N ALA A 532 -13.88 67.17 10.75
CA ALA A 532 -14.14 68.60 10.51
C ALA A 532 -15.43 68.78 9.68
N THR A 533 -16.45 69.31 10.34
CA THR A 533 -17.65 70.05 9.88
C THR A 533 -17.25 71.38 9.18
N PRO A 534 -18.16 72.17 8.56
CA PRO A 534 -19.63 72.07 8.48
C PRO A 534 -20.23 71.83 7.09
#